data_AF-A0A960UD25-F1
#
_entry.id   AF-A0A960UD25-F1
#
_cell.length_a   1.000
_cell.length_b   1.000
_cell.length_c   1.000
_cell.angle_alpha   90.00
_cell.angle_beta   90.00
_cell.angle_gamma   90.00
#
_symmetry.space_group_name_H-M   'P 1'
#
loop_
_entity.id
_entity.type
_entity.pdbx_description
1 polymer ?
#
loop_
_entity_poly.entity_id
_entity_poly.type
_entity_poly.pdbx_seq_one_letter_code
_entity_poly.pdbx_strand_id
1 'polypeptide(L)'
;MGAERRSALDRFLGLFAEVRAGEGLSALLLAVNVFLLLTSYYIMKPVREALILTAPGGAELKSYMSAGQTLLLLLFVPAYARLASRLPRRRLLNGVTLFFAACLVAFWLLGTSTALPLGVPFFLWIGIFSVSLVAQFWSFANDLYTPEQGKRLFAILGFGAS
;
A
#
# COMPACT_ATOMS: atom_id res chain seq x y z
N MET A 1 -22.24 12.99 -32.43
CA MET A 1 -22.54 13.14 -30.99
C MET A 1 -23.07 11.81 -30.48
N GLY A 2 -22.17 10.86 -30.16
CA GLY A 2 -22.55 9.54 -29.69
C GLY A 2 -22.76 9.58 -28.18
N ALA A 3 -23.97 9.29 -27.73
CA ALA A 3 -24.28 9.15 -26.31
C ALA A 3 -23.52 7.92 -25.77
N GLU A 4 -22.38 8.15 -25.10
CA GLU A 4 -21.73 7.10 -24.32
C GLU A 4 -22.73 6.60 -23.27
N ARG A 5 -23.16 5.35 -23.42
CA ARG A 5 -24.06 4.68 -22.49
C ARG A 5 -23.36 4.63 -21.13
N ARG A 6 -23.85 5.40 -20.16
CA ARG A 6 -23.49 5.27 -18.74
C ARG A 6 -23.53 3.79 -18.34
N SER A 7 -22.39 3.25 -17.91
CA SER A 7 -22.31 1.89 -17.38
C SER A 7 -23.17 1.77 -16.12
N ALA A 8 -23.69 0.58 -15.82
CA ALA A 8 -24.43 0.34 -14.57
C ALA A 8 -23.58 0.72 -13.33
N LEU A 9 -22.26 0.56 -13.44
CA LEU A 9 -21.28 0.98 -12.44
C LEU A 9 -21.19 2.51 -12.31
N ASP A 10 -21.18 3.25 -13.43
CA ASP A 10 -21.18 4.73 -13.42
C ASP A 10 -22.46 5.27 -12.75
N ARG A 11 -23.59 4.57 -12.96
CA ARG A 11 -24.89 4.97 -12.42
C ARG A 11 -25.03 4.67 -10.92
N PHE A 12 -24.46 3.56 -10.46
CA PHE A 12 -24.42 3.21 -9.03
C PHE A 12 -23.42 4.06 -8.25
N LEU A 13 -22.21 4.24 -8.76
CA LEU A 13 -21.21 5.13 -8.14
C LEU A 13 -21.61 6.61 -8.26
N GLY A 14 -22.39 6.95 -9.30
CA GLY A 14 -23.05 8.24 -9.51
C GLY A 14 -24.01 8.67 -8.39
N LEU A 15 -24.49 7.72 -7.57
CA LEU A 15 -25.35 8.01 -6.41
C LEU A 15 -24.56 8.55 -5.22
N PHE A 16 -23.26 8.21 -5.13
CA PHE A 16 -22.39 8.60 -4.02
C PHE A 16 -21.44 9.74 -4.38
N ALA A 17 -21.15 9.96 -5.66
CA ALA A 17 -20.47 11.16 -6.15
C ALA A 17 -20.67 11.35 -7.66
N GLU A 18 -20.25 12.51 -8.17
CA GLU A 18 -20.34 12.86 -9.58
C GLU A 18 -19.33 12.05 -10.42
N VAL A 19 -19.73 10.84 -10.84
CA VAL A 19 -18.97 9.95 -11.74
C VAL A 19 -19.46 10.17 -13.17
N ARG A 20 -18.55 10.57 -14.08
CA ARG A 20 -18.90 10.73 -15.51
C ARG A 20 -18.93 9.38 -16.22
N ALA A 21 -19.62 9.31 -17.35
CA ALA A 21 -19.66 8.10 -18.17
C ALA A 21 -18.23 7.65 -18.53
N GLY A 22 -17.90 6.38 -18.27
CA GLY A 22 -16.57 5.82 -18.50
C GLY A 22 -15.57 5.92 -17.33
N GLU A 23 -15.86 6.68 -16.27
CA GLU A 23 -14.97 6.82 -15.10
C GLU A 23 -15.18 5.73 -14.04
N GLY A 24 -16.29 4.98 -14.08
CA GLY A 24 -16.63 3.98 -13.07
C GLY A 24 -15.69 2.78 -13.02
N LEU A 25 -15.14 2.35 -14.17
CA LEU A 25 -14.16 1.26 -14.20
C LEU A 25 -12.85 1.67 -13.51
N SER A 26 -12.34 2.87 -13.80
CA SER A 26 -11.15 3.41 -13.15
C SER A 26 -11.35 3.60 -11.65
N ALA A 27 -12.53 4.08 -11.24
CA ALA A 27 -12.91 4.20 -9.83
C ALA A 27 -12.90 2.84 -9.12
N LEU A 28 -13.51 1.83 -9.73
CA LEU A 28 -13.49 0.47 -9.21
C LEU A 28 -12.08 -0.10 -9.13
N LEU A 29 -11.26 0.07 -10.18
CA LEU A 29 -9.88 -0.42 -10.20
C LEU A 29 -9.03 0.20 -9.09
N LEU A 30 -9.16 1.51 -8.85
CA LEU A 30 -8.48 2.17 -7.75
C LEU A 30 -9.00 1.71 -6.39
N ALA A 31 -10.32 1.55 -6.23
CA ALA A 31 -10.93 1.06 -5.00
C ALA A 31 -10.46 -0.36 -4.67
N VAL A 32 -10.47 -1.28 -5.64
CA VAL A 32 -9.96 -2.64 -5.49
C VAL A 32 -8.46 -2.63 -5.17
N ASN A 33 -7.68 -1.80 -5.85
CA ASN A 33 -6.25 -1.66 -5.57
C ASN A 33 -5.99 -1.22 -4.13
N VAL A 34 -6.61 -0.13 -3.69
CA VAL A 34 -6.51 0.37 -2.31
C VAL A 34 -6.95 -0.68 -1.30
N PHE A 35 -8.09 -1.32 -1.54
CA PHE A 35 -8.60 -2.38 -0.70
C PHE A 35 -7.56 -3.49 -0.51
N LEU A 36 -6.99 -4.02 -1.59
CA LEU A 36 -5.96 -5.07 -1.52
C LEU A 36 -4.69 -4.60 -0.78
N LEU A 37 -4.23 -3.37 -1.05
CA LEU A 37 -3.06 -2.78 -0.38
C LEU A 37 -3.32 -2.65 1.13
N LEU A 38 -4.47 -2.11 1.53
CA LEU A 38 -4.86 -1.95 2.92
C LEU A 38 -5.06 -3.30 3.61
N THR A 39 -5.80 -4.23 3.02
CA THR A 39 -5.99 -5.58 3.57
C THR A 39 -4.64 -6.25 3.84
N SER A 40 -3.70 -6.17 2.90
CA SER A 40 -2.36 -6.73 3.10
C SER A 40 -1.68 -6.11 4.33
N TYR A 41 -1.70 -4.79 4.47
CA TYR A 41 -1.09 -4.09 5.60
C TYR A 41 -1.77 -4.42 6.93
N TYR A 42 -3.10 -4.42 6.96
CA TYR A 42 -3.86 -4.64 8.18
C TYR A 42 -3.79 -6.10 8.65
N ILE A 43 -3.54 -7.06 7.78
CA ILE A 43 -3.21 -8.44 8.18
C ILE A 43 -1.80 -8.51 8.76
N MET A 44 -0.83 -7.84 8.16
CA MET A 44 0.56 -7.92 8.61
C MET A 44 0.84 -7.14 9.90
N LYS A 45 0.13 -6.03 10.13
CA LYS A 45 0.25 -5.19 11.32
C LYS A 45 0.11 -5.99 12.64
N PRO A 46 -0.97 -6.77 12.89
CA PRO A 46 -1.08 -7.55 14.11
C PRO A 46 -0.02 -8.64 14.22
N VAL A 47 0.38 -9.26 13.10
CA VAL A 47 1.47 -10.24 13.08
C VAL A 47 2.77 -9.61 13.55
N ARG A 48 3.08 -8.40 13.08
CA ARG A 48 4.25 -7.62 13.54
C ARG A 48 4.21 -7.37 15.04
N GLU A 49 3.07 -6.90 15.55
CA GLU A 49 2.92 -6.58 16.97
C GLU A 49 3.06 -7.84 17.84
N ALA A 50 2.49 -8.98 17.41
CA ALA A 50 2.64 -10.25 18.12
C ALA A 50 4.10 -10.72 18.12
N LEU A 51 4.80 -10.67 16.99
CA LEU A 51 6.19 -11.13 16.86
C LEU A 51 7.17 -10.28 17.69
N ILE A 52 6.94 -8.97 17.81
CA ILE A 52 7.84 -8.12 18.61
C ILE A 52 7.56 -8.23 20.12
N LEU A 53 6.30 -8.41 20.52
CA LEU A 53 5.93 -8.50 21.93
C LEU A 53 6.26 -9.86 22.56
N THR A 54 6.28 -10.92 21.75
CA THR A 54 6.73 -12.25 22.20
C THR A 54 8.25 -12.40 22.28
N ALA A 55 9.01 -11.43 21.74
CA ALA A 55 10.46 -11.41 21.88
C ALA A 55 10.87 -11.03 23.32
N PRO A 56 12.02 -11.50 23.82
CA PRO A 56 12.56 -11.09 25.11
C PRO A 56 12.69 -9.57 25.21
N GLY A 57 12.09 -8.94 26.23
CA GLY A 57 12.08 -7.48 26.39
C GLY A 57 11.20 -6.74 25.38
N GLY A 58 10.19 -7.41 24.80
CA GLY A 58 9.42 -6.94 23.63
C GLY A 58 8.87 -5.51 23.69
N ALA A 59 8.51 -4.99 24.86
CA ALA A 59 8.07 -3.60 25.01
C ALA A 59 9.19 -2.58 24.83
N GLU A 60 10.36 -2.80 25.46
CA GLU A 60 11.54 -1.95 25.31
C GLU A 60 12.11 -2.08 23.89
N LEU A 61 12.20 -3.31 23.39
CA LEU A 61 12.68 -3.60 22.04
C LEU A 61 11.82 -2.88 20.99
N LYS A 62 10.50 -2.90 21.13
CA LYS A 62 9.59 -2.15 20.25
C LYS A 62 9.89 -0.64 20.26
N SER A 63 10.17 -0.06 21.43
CA SER A 63 10.55 1.35 21.53
C SER A 63 11.85 1.64 20.75
N TYR A 64 12.90 0.85 20.98
CA TYR A 64 14.16 0.98 20.22
C TYR A 64 13.97 0.76 18.71
N MET A 65 13.15 -0.22 18.32
CA MET A 65 12.86 -0.50 16.92
C MET A 65 12.06 0.60 16.25
N SER A 66 11.23 1.36 16.97
CA SER A 66 10.55 2.53 16.41
C SER A 66 11.55 3.63 16.02
N ALA A 67 12.59 3.85 16.84
CA ALA A 67 13.67 4.78 16.52
C ALA A 67 14.52 4.27 15.34
N GLY A 68 14.86 2.97 15.36
CA GLY A 68 15.56 2.32 14.25
C GLY A 68 14.79 2.38 12.93
N GLN A 69 13.48 2.16 12.97
CA GLN A 69 12.60 2.29 11.81
C GLN A 69 12.58 3.72 11.27
N THR A 70 12.56 4.72 12.14
CA THR A 70 12.63 6.13 11.73
C THR A 70 13.91 6.41 10.96
N LEU A 71 15.06 5.99 11.48
CA LEU A 71 16.34 6.14 10.80
C LEU A 71 16.39 5.39 9.47
N LEU A 72 15.85 4.17 9.44
CA LEU A 72 15.76 3.37 8.22
C LEU A 72 14.90 4.05 7.15
N LEU A 73 13.76 4.62 7.54
CA LEU A 73 12.87 5.33 6.64
C LEU A 73 13.47 6.64 6.13
N LEU A 74 14.27 7.34 6.94
CA LEU A 74 15.01 8.52 6.48
C LEU A 74 15.95 8.22 5.31
N LEU A 75 16.50 7.01 5.24
CA LEU A 75 17.32 6.55 4.12
C LEU A 75 16.47 5.98 2.98
N PHE A 76 15.45 5.20 3.32
CA PHE A 76 14.61 4.50 2.34
C PHE A 76 13.76 5.46 1.50
N VAL A 77 13.10 6.44 2.12
CA VAL A 77 12.21 7.39 1.43
C VAL A 77 12.93 8.12 0.27
N PRO A 78 14.10 8.77 0.47
CA PRO A 78 14.78 9.43 -0.64
C PRO A 78 15.32 8.44 -1.67
N ALA A 79 15.74 7.23 -1.26
CA ALA A 79 16.16 6.19 -2.20
C ALA A 79 15.00 5.75 -3.11
N TYR A 80 13.83 5.50 -2.51
CA TYR A 80 12.60 5.17 -3.23
C TYR A 80 12.19 6.31 -4.17
N ALA A 81 12.21 7.56 -3.70
CA ALA A 81 11.86 8.72 -4.52
C ALA A 81 12.79 8.88 -5.74
N ARG A 82 14.10 8.67 -5.57
CA ARG A 82 15.08 8.67 -6.68
C ARG A 82 14.83 7.53 -7.66
N LEU A 83 14.42 6.36 -7.18
CA LEU A 83 14.09 5.25 -8.06
C LEU A 83 12.80 5.53 -8.84
N ALA A 84 11.80 6.11 -8.17
CA ALA A 84 10.52 6.49 -8.75
C ALA A 84 10.63 7.58 -9.82
N SER A 85 11.63 8.47 -9.73
CA SER A 85 11.89 9.47 -10.77
C SER A 85 12.63 8.92 -11.98
N ARG A 86 13.32 7.78 -11.86
CA ARG A 86 14.11 7.18 -12.94
C ARG A 86 13.41 6.04 -13.67
N LEU A 87 12.54 5.30 -12.99
CA LEU A 87 11.85 4.16 -13.57
C LEU A 87 10.45 4.52 -14.07
N PRO A 88 9.97 3.87 -15.15
CA PRO A 88 8.55 3.93 -15.52
C PRO A 88 7.68 3.46 -14.35
N ARG A 89 6.64 4.22 -14.02
CA ARG A 89 5.73 3.94 -12.88
C ARG A 89 5.24 2.50 -12.83
N ARG A 90 4.79 1.96 -13.98
CA ARG A 90 4.33 0.57 -14.09
C ARG A 90 5.41 -0.47 -13.74
N ARG A 91 6.68 -0.22 -14.11
CA ARG A 91 7.80 -1.11 -13.75
C ARG A 91 8.13 -1.00 -12.26
N LEU A 92 8.08 0.21 -11.69
CA LEU A 92 8.28 0.42 -10.26
C LEU A 92 7.21 -0.31 -9.45
N LEU A 93 5.92 -0.11 -9.77
CA LEU A 93 4.80 -0.75 -9.09
C LEU A 93 4.91 -2.28 -9.10
N ASN A 94 5.14 -2.87 -10.29
CA ASN A 94 5.29 -4.32 -10.41
C ASN A 94 6.52 -4.85 -9.66
N GLY A 95 7.66 -4.14 -9.76
CA GLY A 95 8.90 -4.54 -9.11
C GLY A 95 8.81 -4.49 -7.59
N VAL A 96 8.26 -3.40 -7.05
CA VAL A 96 8.05 -3.23 -5.60
C VAL A 96 7.06 -4.26 -5.05
N THR A 97 5.96 -4.49 -5.77
CA THR A 97 4.97 -5.50 -5.39
C THR A 97 5.58 -6.90 -5.39
N LEU A 98 6.33 -7.28 -6.43
CA LEU A 98 6.99 -8.58 -6.51
C LEU A 98 8.06 -8.75 -5.43
N PHE A 99 8.84 -7.69 -5.14
CA PHE A 99 9.81 -7.68 -4.06
C PHE A 99 9.17 -7.98 -2.71
N PHE A 100 8.10 -7.27 -2.35
CA PHE A 100 7.41 -7.52 -1.07
C PHE A 100 6.74 -8.90 -1.02
N ALA A 101 6.16 -9.36 -2.13
CA ALA A 101 5.60 -10.71 -2.20
C ALA A 101 6.69 -11.79 -1.99
N ALA A 102 7.86 -11.64 -2.62
CA ALA A 102 8.99 -12.53 -2.42
C ALA A 102 9.52 -12.50 -0.97
N CYS A 103 9.59 -11.31 -0.36
CA CYS A 103 9.96 -11.18 1.05
C CYS A 103 8.99 -11.92 1.98
N LEU A 104 7.67 -11.86 1.73
CA LEU A 104 6.69 -12.60 2.52
C LEU A 104 6.91 -14.11 2.44
N VAL A 105 7.18 -14.64 1.24
CA VAL A 105 7.51 -16.06 1.06
C VAL A 105 8.80 -16.41 1.82
N ALA A 106 9.82 -15.56 1.77
CA ALA A 106 11.06 -15.76 2.50
C ALA A 106 10.84 -15.77 4.02
N PHE A 107 10.06 -14.82 4.56
CA PHE A 107 9.70 -14.80 5.98
C PHE A 107 8.93 -16.06 6.41
N TRP A 108 8.01 -16.52 5.56
CA TRP A 108 7.28 -17.76 5.82
C TRP A 108 8.21 -18.97 5.88
N LEU A 109 9.10 -19.14 4.90
CA LEU A 109 10.09 -20.23 4.87
C LEU A 109 11.03 -20.18 6.08
N LEU A 110 11.58 -19.01 6.40
CA LEU A 110 12.48 -18.84 7.55
C LEU A 110 11.78 -19.10 8.88
N GLY A 111 10.50 -18.72 9.00
CA GLY A 111 9.70 -18.96 10.20
C GLY A 111 9.38 -20.43 10.45
N THR A 112 9.29 -21.25 9.39
CA THR A 112 9.06 -22.70 9.53
C THR A 112 10.33 -23.51 9.83
N SER A 113 11.51 -22.98 9.50
CA SER A 113 12.77 -23.75 9.47
C SER A 113 13.81 -23.35 10.51
N THR A 114 13.69 -22.18 11.16
CA THR A 114 14.75 -21.65 12.02
C THR A 114 14.23 -21.08 13.35
N ALA A 115 15.06 -21.15 14.40
CA ALA A 115 14.84 -20.46 15.68
C ALA A 115 15.27 -18.98 15.64
N LEU A 116 15.41 -18.37 14.45
CA LEU A 116 15.89 -17.00 14.31
C LEU A 116 14.86 -16.00 14.86
N PRO A 117 15.31 -14.92 15.53
CA PRO A 117 14.42 -13.88 16.02
C PRO A 117 13.91 -13.00 14.86
N LEU A 118 12.86 -13.46 14.17
CA LEU A 118 12.27 -12.77 13.02
C LEU A 118 11.50 -11.49 13.38
N GLY A 119 11.20 -11.27 14.66
CA GLY A 119 10.42 -10.12 15.12
C GLY A 119 11.03 -8.77 14.70
N VAL A 120 12.33 -8.58 14.88
CA VAL A 120 13.02 -7.33 14.53
C VAL A 120 13.09 -7.10 13.02
N PRO A 121 13.60 -8.04 12.19
CA PRO A 121 13.60 -7.88 10.74
C PRO A 121 12.21 -7.67 10.17
N PHE A 122 11.21 -8.42 10.64
CA PHE A 122 9.83 -8.27 10.18
C PHE A 122 9.24 -6.91 10.59
N PHE A 123 9.55 -6.40 11.79
CA PHE A 123 9.12 -5.08 12.24
C PHE A 123 9.64 -3.97 11.32
N LEU A 124 10.94 -3.94 11.06
CA LEU A 124 11.56 -2.94 10.19
C LEU A 124 11.04 -3.04 8.76
N TRP A 125 10.89 -4.26 8.25
CA TRP A 125 10.36 -4.52 6.90
C TRP A 125 8.92 -4.04 6.74
N ILE A 126 8.04 -4.26 7.72
CA ILE A 126 6.67 -3.72 7.70
C ILE A 126 6.65 -2.19 7.71
N GLY A 127 7.58 -1.55 8.41
CA GLY A 127 7.74 -0.09 8.36
C GLY A 127 7.99 0.41 6.94
N ILE A 128 8.94 -0.21 6.23
CA ILE A 128 9.25 0.09 4.83
C ILE A 128 8.04 -0.21 3.93
N PHE A 129 7.38 -1.35 4.14
CA PHE A 129 6.20 -1.77 3.40
C PHE A 129 5.09 -0.72 3.50
N SER A 130 4.79 -0.25 4.71
CA SER A 130 3.75 0.75 4.97
C SER A 130 3.96 2.04 4.15
N VAL A 131 5.19 2.57 4.10
CA VAL A 131 5.48 3.78 3.32
C VAL A 131 5.42 3.50 1.82
N SER A 132 5.91 2.33 1.41
CA SER A 132 5.85 1.90 0.01
C SER A 132 4.42 1.74 -0.48
N LEU A 133 3.51 1.21 0.33
CA LEU A 133 2.08 1.09 0.01
C LEU A 133 1.45 2.45 -0.28
N VAL A 134 1.72 3.47 0.55
CA VAL A 134 1.23 4.83 0.31
C VAL A 134 1.78 5.38 -1.00
N ALA A 135 3.06 5.15 -1.28
CA ALA A 135 3.66 5.59 -2.54
C ALA A 135 3.07 4.85 -3.76
N GLN A 136 2.79 3.55 -3.66
CA GLN A 136 2.16 2.77 -4.71
C GLN A 136 0.73 3.24 -4.98
N PHE A 137 -0.05 3.50 -3.93
CA PHE A 137 -1.38 4.08 -4.04
C PHE A 137 -1.35 5.40 -4.84
N TRP A 138 -0.51 6.35 -4.43
CA TRP A 138 -0.41 7.63 -5.13
C TRP A 138 0.12 7.49 -6.55
N SER A 139 1.06 6.57 -6.80
CA SER A 139 1.53 6.31 -8.16
C SER A 139 0.42 5.76 -9.05
N PHE A 140 -0.36 4.80 -8.57
CA PHE A 140 -1.47 4.22 -9.32
C PHE A 140 -2.60 5.23 -9.55
N ALA A 141 -2.95 6.01 -8.52
CA ALA A 141 -3.95 7.06 -8.64
C ALA A 141 -3.57 8.12 -9.68
N ASN A 142 -2.29 8.53 -9.73
CA ASN A 142 -1.78 9.47 -10.72
C ASN A 142 -1.66 8.87 -12.14
N ASP A 143 -1.73 7.55 -12.29
CA ASP A 143 -1.77 6.89 -13.61
C ASP A 143 -3.20 6.79 -14.13
N LEU A 144 -4.20 6.76 -13.25
CA LEU A 144 -5.61 6.65 -13.60
C LEU A 144 -6.29 8.01 -13.79
N TYR A 145 -5.87 9.05 -13.07
CA TYR A 145 -6.61 10.30 -12.99
C TYR A 145 -5.80 11.54 -13.32
N THR A 146 -6.48 12.47 -14.00
CA THR A 146 -6.05 13.87 -14.06
C THR A 146 -6.28 14.57 -12.72
N PRO A 147 -5.62 15.71 -12.46
CA PRO A 147 -5.82 16.48 -11.22
C PRO A 147 -7.29 16.88 -10.97
N GLU A 148 -8.05 17.15 -12.04
CA GLU A 148 -9.48 17.50 -11.96
C GLU A 148 -10.35 16.30 -11.58
N GLN A 149 -10.07 15.12 -12.15
CA GLN A 149 -10.76 13.88 -11.82
C GLN A 149 -10.48 13.45 -10.37
N GLY A 150 -9.22 13.54 -9.93
CA GLY A 150 -8.80 13.17 -8.58
C GLY A 150 -9.56 13.94 -7.49
N LYS A 151 -9.75 15.26 -7.65
CA LYS A 151 -10.50 16.10 -6.68
C LYS A 151 -11.92 15.59 -6.42
N ARG A 152 -12.58 15.02 -7.44
CA ARG A 152 -13.96 14.55 -7.38
C ARG A 152 -14.05 13.08 -6.97
N LEU A 153 -13.20 12.23 -7.53
CA LEU A 153 -13.24 10.79 -7.34
C LEU A 153 -12.61 10.35 -6.02
N PHE A 154 -11.63 11.09 -5.47
CA PHE A 154 -11.04 10.74 -4.17
C PHE A 154 -12.00 10.95 -3.00
N ALA A 155 -12.98 11.85 -3.12
CA ALA A 155 -14.03 12.01 -2.11
C ALA A 155 -14.77 10.68 -1.86
N ILE A 156 -15.00 9.88 -2.91
CA ILE A 156 -15.62 8.55 -2.83
C ILE A 156 -14.76 7.58 -2.03
N LEU A 157 -13.45 7.57 -2.26
CA LEU A 157 -12.53 6.69 -1.54
C LEU A 157 -12.46 7.04 -0.06
N GLY A 158 -12.56 8.33 0.29
CA GLY A 158 -12.59 8.80 1.67
C GLY A 158 -13.74 8.21 2.49
N PHE A 159 -14.91 8.00 1.87
CA PHE A 159 -16.05 7.34 2.53
C PHE A 159 -15.78 5.88 2.93
N GLY A 160 -14.87 5.18 2.23
CA GLY A 160 -14.48 3.81 2.56
C GLY A 160 -13.30 3.68 3.51
N ALA A 161 -12.67 4.79 3.91
CA ALA A 161 -11.46 4.82 4.73
C ALA A 161 -11.74 5.13 6.22
N SER A 162 -13.01 5.21 6.62
CA SER A 162 -13.46 5.50 8.00
C SER A 162 -13.90 4.24 8.74
#